data_AF-A0A8H4WYF2-F1
#
_entry.id   AF-A0A8H4WYF2-F1
#
_cell.length_a   1.000
_cell.length_b   1.000
_cell.length_c   1.000
_cell.angle_alpha   90.00
_cell.angle_beta   90.00
_cell.angle_gamma   90.00
#
_symmetry.space_group_name_H-M   'P 1'
#
loop_
_entity.id
_entity.type
_entity.pdbx_description
1 polymer ?
#
loop_
_entity_poly.entity_id
_entity_poly.type
_entity_poly.pdbx_seq_one_letter_code
_entity_poly.pdbx_strand_id
1 'polypeptide(L)'
;MGSPASDSDCINELSLIEGPTAAANAAAAAIPYPDVGLGSLRSLHLYKSLYRLHLSIQKSWMRSDLKPKHLAFRAHDRHVVTCLQFDSEKILTGSDDTKIHVYDTKTGALRSVLEGHEGGVWALEYHENTLVSGSTDRSVRVWDIEKAK
;
A
#
# COMPACT_ATOMS: atom_id res chain seq x y z
N MET A 1 25.00 -5.24 41.94
CA MET A 1 25.38 -4.89 40.55
C MET A 1 25.26 -6.15 39.74
N GLY A 2 24.10 -6.37 39.10
CA GLY A 2 23.87 -7.51 38.21
C GLY A 2 24.04 -7.04 36.78
N SER A 3 24.96 -7.65 36.05
CA SER A 3 25.30 -7.31 34.67
C SER A 3 24.08 -7.50 33.73
N PRO A 4 23.90 -6.64 32.71
CA PRO A 4 22.89 -6.88 31.67
C PRO A 4 23.34 -8.09 30.84
N ALA A 5 22.45 -9.08 30.70
CA ALA A 5 22.65 -10.16 29.74
C ALA A 5 22.82 -9.56 28.34
N SER A 6 23.86 -9.97 27.64
CA SER A 6 24.20 -9.51 26.30
C SER A 6 23.15 -9.95 25.28
N ASP A 7 22.66 -9.01 24.46
CA ASP A 7 21.70 -9.25 23.35
C ASP A 7 22.16 -10.38 22.39
N SER A 8 23.45 -10.72 22.37
CA SER A 8 24.01 -11.81 21.58
C SER A 8 23.62 -13.22 22.05
N ASP A 9 23.29 -13.39 23.34
CA ASP A 9 22.94 -14.71 23.89
C ASP A 9 21.50 -15.09 23.53
N CYS A 10 20.60 -14.11 23.45
CA CYS A 10 19.23 -14.32 23.03
C CYS A 10 19.13 -14.76 21.56
N ILE A 11 19.97 -14.21 20.67
CA ILE A 11 19.96 -14.58 19.25
C ILE A 11 20.46 -16.02 19.03
N ASN A 12 21.42 -16.48 19.84
CA ASN A 12 21.97 -17.83 19.74
C ASN A 12 21.00 -18.89 20.28
N GLU A 13 20.26 -18.63 21.36
CA GLU A 13 19.22 -19.55 21.85
C GLU A 13 18.05 -19.73 20.87
N LEU A 14 17.74 -18.71 20.07
CA LEU A 14 16.67 -18.75 19.08
C LEU A 14 16.94 -19.68 17.89
N SER A 15 18.21 -19.95 17.61
CA SER A 15 18.63 -20.82 16.50
C SER A 15 18.52 -22.31 16.82
N LEU A 16 18.43 -22.69 18.10
CA LEU A 16 18.41 -24.09 18.55
C LEU A 16 17.00 -24.68 18.71
N ILE A 17 15.95 -23.86 18.61
CA ILE A 17 14.56 -24.29 18.68
C ILE A 17 14.04 -24.40 17.24
N GLU A 18 14.42 -25.46 16.52
CA GLU A 18 14.02 -25.68 15.12
C GLU A 18 12.59 -26.21 14.99
N GLY A 19 11.60 -25.39 15.36
CA GLY A 19 10.19 -25.64 15.09
C GLY A 19 9.61 -24.56 14.17
N PRO A 20 8.60 -24.87 13.31
CA PRO A 20 7.93 -23.86 12.48
C PRO A 20 7.23 -22.75 13.31
N THR A 21 7.11 -22.94 14.62
CA THR A 21 6.53 -22.00 15.59
C THR A 21 7.57 -21.27 16.44
N ALA A 22 8.85 -21.60 16.36
CA ALA A 22 9.87 -21.09 17.27
C ALA A 22 10.09 -19.58 17.12
N ALA A 23 10.25 -19.11 15.89
CA ALA A 23 10.32 -17.68 15.60
C ALA A 23 9.05 -16.92 16.03
N ALA A 24 7.88 -17.56 15.94
CA ALA A 24 6.62 -16.97 16.39
C ALA A 24 6.53 -16.88 17.93
N ASN A 25 7.04 -17.89 18.64
CA ASN A 25 7.09 -17.91 20.10
C ASN A 25 8.12 -16.91 20.65
N ALA A 26 9.28 -16.81 19.98
CA ALA A 26 10.29 -15.80 20.25
C ALA A 26 9.77 -14.37 20.09
N ALA A 27 9.07 -14.12 18.97
CA ALA A 27 8.43 -12.84 18.73
C ALA A 27 7.37 -12.50 19.79
N ALA A 28 6.61 -13.50 20.26
CA ALA A 28 5.65 -13.32 21.35
C ALA A 28 6.33 -12.98 22.69
N ALA A 29 7.49 -13.59 22.98
CA ALA A 29 8.27 -13.32 24.20
C ALA A 29 8.98 -11.95 24.18
N ALA A 30 9.33 -11.44 23.00
CA ALA A 30 10.00 -10.14 22.84
C ALA A 30 9.05 -8.93 22.97
N ILE A 31 7.73 -9.12 23.00
CA ILE A 31 6.76 -8.02 23.14
C ILE A 31 6.59 -7.70 24.64
N PRO A 32 6.93 -6.49 25.11
CA PRO A 32 6.98 -6.16 26.54
C PRO A 32 5.62 -6.22 27.27
N TYR A 33 4.52 -6.15 26.53
CA TYR A 33 3.15 -6.19 27.07
C TYR A 33 2.23 -7.05 26.19
N PRO A 34 2.31 -8.38 26.25
CA PRO A 34 1.48 -9.28 25.43
C PRO A 34 -0.02 -9.18 25.77
N ASP A 35 -0.35 -8.54 26.89
CA ASP A 35 -1.72 -8.34 27.36
C ASP A 35 -2.40 -7.08 26.81
N VAL A 36 -1.66 -6.18 26.16
CA VAL A 36 -2.22 -4.96 25.58
C VAL A 36 -2.76 -5.29 24.18
N GLY A 37 -4.00 -5.76 24.14
CA GLY A 37 -4.70 -6.07 22.88
C GLY A 37 -5.99 -6.86 23.09
N LEU A 38 -6.92 -6.72 22.13
CA LEU A 38 -8.17 -7.49 22.08
C LEU A 38 -7.84 -9.00 22.14
N GLY A 39 -8.50 -9.75 23.04
CA GLY A 39 -8.21 -11.17 23.27
C GLY A 39 -8.31 -12.05 22.01
N SER A 40 -9.11 -11.65 21.03
CA SER A 40 -9.24 -12.31 19.71
C SER A 40 -8.01 -12.20 18.82
N LEU A 41 -7.14 -11.19 19.06
CA LEU A 41 -5.91 -10.95 18.30
C LEU A 41 -4.70 -11.67 18.89
N ARG A 42 -4.79 -12.16 20.13
CA ARG A 42 -3.68 -12.83 20.84
C ARG A 42 -3.32 -14.20 20.24
N SER A 43 -4.28 -14.89 19.63
CA SER A 43 -4.06 -16.19 18.95
C SER A 43 -3.72 -16.03 17.46
N LEU A 44 -3.69 -14.81 16.93
CA LEU A 44 -3.38 -14.57 15.53
C LEU A 44 -1.88 -14.41 15.37
N HIS A 45 -1.24 -15.43 14.79
CA HIS A 45 0.11 -15.29 14.26
C HIS A 45 0.07 -14.29 13.09
N LEU A 46 0.26 -13.00 13.38
CA LEU A 46 0.17 -11.91 12.41
C LEU A 46 1.08 -12.16 11.20
N TYR A 47 2.35 -12.49 11.44
CA TYR A 47 3.31 -12.83 10.40
C TYR A 47 2.87 -14.02 9.54
N LYS A 48 2.33 -15.08 10.16
CA LYS A 48 1.80 -16.24 9.44
C LYS A 48 0.61 -15.85 8.56
N SER A 49 -0.27 -14.97 9.05
CA SER A 49 -1.45 -14.51 8.31
C SER A 49 -1.07 -13.63 7.12
N LEU A 50 -0.14 -12.70 7.31
CA LEU A 50 0.43 -11.86 6.25
C LEU A 50 1.15 -12.71 5.19
N TYR A 51 1.97 -13.67 5.61
CA TYR A 51 2.66 -14.59 4.72
C TYR A 51 1.67 -15.41 3.88
N ARG A 52 0.62 -15.96 4.51
CA ARG A 52 -0.45 -16.70 3.81
C ARG A 52 -1.19 -15.81 2.80
N LEU A 53 -1.49 -14.56 3.16
CA LEU A 53 -2.14 -13.61 2.26
C LEU A 53 -1.26 -13.33 1.04
N HIS A 54 0.01 -13.00 1.26
CA HIS A 54 0.97 -12.71 0.19
C HIS A 54 1.13 -13.91 -0.77
N LEU A 55 1.34 -15.11 -0.22
CA LEU A 55 1.41 -16.34 -1.01
C LEU A 55 0.12 -16.63 -1.79
N SER A 56 -1.05 -16.39 -1.18
CA SER A 56 -2.33 -16.60 -1.85
C SER A 56 -2.50 -15.67 -3.05
N ILE A 57 -2.14 -14.39 -2.89
CA ILE A 57 -2.17 -13.41 -3.98
C ILE A 57 -1.20 -13.85 -5.07
N GLN A 58 0.06 -14.14 -4.73
CA GLN A 58 1.08 -14.58 -5.69
C GLN A 58 0.65 -15.83 -6.47
N LYS A 59 0.15 -16.87 -5.76
CA LYS A 59 -0.37 -18.08 -6.39
C LYS A 59 -1.58 -17.80 -7.28
N SER A 60 -2.41 -16.82 -6.92
CA SER A 60 -3.55 -16.42 -7.74
C SER A 60 -3.11 -15.80 -9.06
N TRP A 61 -2.03 -15.01 -9.07
CA TRP A 61 -1.44 -14.44 -10.29
C TRP A 61 -0.76 -15.49 -11.18
N MET A 62 -0.20 -16.56 -10.61
CA MET A 62 0.51 -17.60 -11.38
C MET A 62 -0.42 -18.62 -12.04
N ARG A 63 -1.69 -18.66 -11.62
CA ARG A 63 -2.68 -19.63 -12.08
C ARG A 63 -3.41 -19.10 -13.30
N SER A 64 -3.45 -19.88 -14.38
CA SER A 64 -4.14 -19.52 -15.63
C SER A 64 -5.66 -19.70 -15.57
N ASP A 65 -6.16 -20.47 -14.60
CA ASP A 65 -7.58 -20.78 -14.45
C ASP A 65 -8.37 -19.73 -13.65
N LEU A 66 -7.66 -18.85 -12.92
CA LEU A 66 -8.27 -17.77 -12.17
C LEU A 66 -8.51 -16.55 -13.06
N LYS A 67 -9.77 -16.12 -13.15
CA LYS A 67 -10.14 -14.87 -13.83
C LYS A 67 -10.20 -13.73 -12.83
N PRO A 68 -9.31 -12.72 -12.91
CA PRO A 68 -9.40 -11.56 -12.02
C PRO A 68 -10.69 -10.80 -12.29
N LYS A 69 -11.19 -10.13 -11.25
CA LYS A 69 -12.30 -9.19 -11.41
C LYS A 69 -11.84 -8.08 -12.37
N HIS A 70 -12.47 -8.00 -13.53
CA HIS A 70 -12.18 -6.97 -14.53
C HIS A 70 -13.12 -5.78 -14.34
N LEU A 71 -12.55 -4.59 -14.24
CA LEU A 71 -13.27 -3.33 -14.12
C LEU A 71 -12.67 -2.35 -15.13
N ALA A 72 -13.52 -1.76 -15.98
CA ALA A 72 -13.10 -0.81 -16.99
C ALA A 72 -14.06 0.37 -17.04
N PHE A 73 -13.51 1.58 -17.06
CA PHE A 73 -14.25 2.84 -17.14
C PHE A 73 -13.44 3.85 -17.96
N ARG A 74 -14.13 4.85 -18.53
CA ARG A 74 -13.50 5.93 -19.29
C ARG A 74 -12.97 6.98 -18.31
N ALA A 75 -11.70 7.37 -18.49
CA ALA A 75 -11.05 8.37 -17.66
C ALA A 75 -10.99 9.75 -18.35
N HIS A 76 -10.07 9.93 -19.31
CA HIS A 76 -9.77 11.22 -19.94
C HIS A 76 -10.31 11.33 -21.39
N ASP A 77 -11.50 10.77 -21.67
CA ASP A 77 -12.14 10.74 -23.00
C ASP A 77 -11.19 10.35 -24.17
N ARG A 78 -10.76 11.33 -24.99
CA ARG A 78 -9.88 11.16 -26.16
C ARG A 78 -8.40 11.46 -25.88
N HIS A 79 -8.09 11.88 -24.68
CA HIS A 79 -6.75 12.30 -24.25
C HIS A 79 -5.93 11.11 -23.75
N VAL A 80 -4.61 11.24 -23.82
CA VAL A 80 -3.66 10.20 -23.45
C VAL A 80 -3.45 10.24 -21.94
N VAL A 81 -3.55 9.09 -21.28
CA VAL A 81 -3.09 8.94 -19.89
C VAL A 81 -1.57 8.83 -19.92
N THR A 82 -0.89 9.79 -19.31
CA THR A 82 0.57 9.93 -19.34
C THR A 82 1.22 9.33 -18.09
N CYS A 83 0.52 9.32 -16.97
CA CYS A 83 1.03 8.87 -15.68
C CYS A 83 -0.11 8.31 -14.79
N LEU A 84 0.23 7.34 -13.95
CA LEU A 84 -0.70 6.63 -13.07
C LEU A 84 -0.05 6.32 -11.73
N GLN A 85 -0.81 6.49 -10.66
CA GLN A 85 -0.47 6.09 -9.30
C GLN A 85 -1.69 5.39 -8.65
N PHE A 86 -1.49 4.46 -7.72
CA PHE A 86 -2.62 3.76 -7.07
C PHE A 86 -2.28 3.18 -5.69
N ASP A 87 -3.30 3.00 -4.85
CA ASP A 87 -3.28 2.19 -3.63
C ASP A 87 -4.57 1.34 -3.53
N SER A 88 -4.82 0.76 -2.36
CA SER A 88 -6.00 -0.05 -2.07
C SER A 88 -7.32 0.71 -2.10
N GLU A 89 -7.31 2.04 -2.11
CA GLU A 89 -8.48 2.91 -2.03
C GLU A 89 -8.66 3.82 -3.25
N LYS A 90 -7.57 4.31 -3.83
CA LYS A 90 -7.54 5.38 -4.81
C LYS A 90 -6.68 5.01 -6.02
N ILE A 91 -7.14 5.43 -7.20
CA ILE A 91 -6.36 5.43 -8.44
C ILE A 91 -6.26 6.87 -8.92
N LEU A 92 -5.06 7.34 -9.21
CA LEU A 92 -4.76 8.69 -9.67
C LEU A 92 -4.24 8.60 -11.11
N THR A 93 -4.85 9.36 -12.02
CA THR A 93 -4.43 9.41 -13.42
C THR A 93 -4.20 10.83 -13.87
N GLY A 94 -3.05 11.09 -14.50
CA GLY A 94 -2.73 12.35 -15.15
C GLY A 94 -2.76 12.20 -16.66
N SER A 95 -3.14 13.27 -17.35
CA SER A 95 -3.32 13.24 -18.80
C SER A 95 -2.86 14.54 -19.46
N ASP A 96 -2.71 14.48 -20.79
CA ASP A 96 -2.48 15.64 -21.63
C ASP A 96 -3.72 16.55 -21.76
N ASP A 97 -4.88 16.17 -21.20
CA ASP A 97 -6.07 17.03 -21.03
C ASP A 97 -5.94 18.11 -19.93
N THR A 98 -4.77 18.22 -19.32
CA THR A 98 -4.41 19.12 -18.20
C THR A 98 -5.03 18.77 -16.84
N LYS A 99 -5.77 17.67 -16.74
CA LYS A 99 -6.48 17.26 -15.53
C LYS A 99 -5.82 16.06 -14.87
N ILE A 100 -6.13 15.92 -13.58
CA ILE A 100 -5.81 14.72 -12.81
C ILE A 100 -7.11 14.17 -12.26
N HIS A 101 -7.42 12.90 -12.52
CA HIS A 101 -8.62 12.26 -12.00
C HIS A 101 -8.26 11.34 -10.83
N VAL A 102 -9.14 11.32 -9.83
CA VAL A 102 -9.04 10.46 -8.65
C VAL A 102 -10.22 9.49 -8.65
N TYR A 103 -9.97 8.19 -8.70
CA TYR A 103 -10.99 7.15 -8.71
C TYR A 103 -10.92 6.30 -7.44
N ASP A 104 -12.03 5.65 -7.11
CA ASP A 104 -12.09 4.59 -6.12
C ASP A 104 -11.59 3.25 -6.69
N THR A 105 -10.60 2.61 -6.07
CA THR A 105 -10.00 1.36 -6.58
C THR A 105 -10.99 0.18 -6.63
N LYS A 106 -12.00 0.15 -5.75
CA LYS A 106 -12.92 -1.00 -5.62
C LYS A 106 -14.09 -0.93 -6.61
N THR A 107 -14.55 0.28 -6.89
CA THR A 107 -15.76 0.57 -7.68
C THR A 107 -15.44 1.20 -9.04
N GLY A 108 -14.29 1.85 -9.18
CA GLY A 108 -13.93 2.63 -10.37
C GLY A 108 -14.69 3.95 -10.49
N ALA A 109 -15.40 4.36 -9.43
CA ALA A 109 -16.14 5.62 -9.42
C ALA A 109 -15.16 6.80 -9.36
N LEU A 110 -15.41 7.82 -10.18
CA LEU A 110 -14.69 9.09 -10.12
C LEU A 110 -15.04 9.81 -8.81
N ARG A 111 -14.04 10.04 -7.95
CA ARG A 111 -14.18 10.74 -6.66
C ARG A 111 -13.99 12.24 -6.81
N SER A 112 -12.94 12.66 -7.49
CA SER A 112 -12.62 14.08 -7.70
C SER A 112 -11.78 14.28 -8.96
N VAL A 113 -11.78 15.51 -9.45
CA VAL A 113 -10.95 15.98 -10.55
C VAL A 113 -10.16 17.17 -10.05
N LEU A 114 -8.83 17.11 -10.17
CA LEU A 114 -7.94 18.21 -9.82
C LEU A 114 -7.67 19.01 -11.09
N GLU A 115 -8.20 20.23 -11.11
CA GLU A 115 -8.08 21.15 -12.23
C GLU A 115 -7.20 22.34 -11.82
N GLY A 116 -6.37 22.79 -12.76
CA GLY A 116 -5.60 24.00 -12.56
C GLY A 116 -4.33 24.09 -13.40
N HIS A 117 -3.75 22.96 -13.79
CA HIS A 117 -2.65 22.97 -14.76
C HIS A 117 -3.12 23.54 -16.10
N GLU A 118 -2.24 24.31 -16.74
CA GLU A 118 -2.48 24.93 -18.06
C GLU A 118 -1.84 24.14 -19.20
N GLY A 119 -1.26 22.98 -18.87
CA GLY A 119 -0.61 22.07 -19.79
C GLY A 119 -0.77 20.63 -19.34
N GLY A 120 -0.43 19.69 -20.22
CA GLY A 120 -0.54 18.27 -19.94
C GLY A 120 0.27 17.88 -18.70
N VAL A 121 -0.28 16.99 -17.88
CA VAL A 121 0.40 16.43 -16.72
C VAL A 121 1.25 15.26 -17.18
N TRP A 122 2.51 15.16 -16.75
CA TRP A 122 3.43 14.09 -17.19
C TRP A 122 4.12 13.36 -16.03
N ALA A 123 4.02 13.89 -14.82
CA ALA A 123 4.57 13.29 -13.62
C ALA A 123 3.55 13.37 -12.49
N LEU A 124 3.41 12.26 -11.75
CA LEU A 124 2.58 12.16 -10.56
C LEU A 124 3.30 11.32 -9.50
N GLU A 125 3.36 11.85 -8.28
CA GLU A 125 3.80 11.14 -7.09
C GLU A 125 2.82 11.50 -5.96
N TYR A 126 2.29 10.53 -5.23
CA TYR A 126 1.42 10.82 -4.10
C TYR A 126 1.82 10.01 -2.87
N HIS A 127 1.51 10.59 -1.72
CA HIS A 127 1.68 9.94 -0.43
C HIS A 127 0.48 10.31 0.45
N GLU A 128 -0.26 9.29 0.90
CA GLU A 128 -1.48 9.44 1.69
C GLU A 128 -2.52 10.35 0.99
N ASN A 129 -2.64 11.60 1.42
CA ASN A 129 -3.58 12.59 0.91
C ASN A 129 -2.90 13.72 0.10
N THR A 130 -1.58 13.72 0.02
CA THR A 130 -0.82 14.75 -0.70
C THR A 130 -0.39 14.21 -2.06
N LEU A 131 -0.71 14.94 -3.11
CA LEU A 131 -0.26 14.65 -4.47
C LEU A 131 0.68 15.74 -4.96
N VAL A 132 1.73 15.36 -5.66
CA VAL A 132 2.61 16.26 -6.40
C VAL A 132 2.51 15.94 -7.88
N SER A 133 2.33 16.96 -8.71
CA SER A 133 2.24 16.83 -10.17
C SER A 133 3.21 17.75 -10.89
N GLY A 134 3.74 17.27 -12.02
CA GLY A 134 4.55 18.05 -12.95
C GLY A 134 3.87 18.15 -14.32
N SER A 135 3.85 19.36 -14.89
CA SER A 135 3.13 19.66 -16.15
C SER A 135 4.00 20.38 -17.18
N THR A 136 3.58 20.32 -18.45
CA THR A 136 4.16 21.11 -19.55
C THR A 136 3.94 22.62 -19.39
N ASP A 137 3.08 23.06 -18.47
CA ASP A 137 2.95 24.47 -18.08
C ASP A 137 4.15 25.01 -17.28
N ARG A 138 5.19 24.17 -17.09
CA ARG A 138 6.43 24.48 -16.38
C ARG A 138 6.25 24.69 -14.88
N SER A 139 5.11 24.26 -14.32
CA SER A 139 4.84 24.29 -12.89
C SER A 139 4.87 22.90 -12.26
N VAL A 140 5.19 22.89 -10.97
CA VAL A 140 4.93 21.76 -10.07
C VAL A 140 3.82 22.19 -9.14
N ARG A 141 2.80 21.35 -8.97
CA ARG A 141 1.67 21.63 -8.08
C ARG A 141 1.58 20.57 -6.99
N VAL A 142 1.14 21.02 -5.82
CA VAL A 142 0.86 20.19 -4.67
C VAL A 142 -0.63 20.27 -4.39
N TRP A 143 -1.27 19.11 -4.26
CA TRP A 143 -2.71 18.98 -4.12
C TRP A 143 -3.07 18.24 -2.84
N ASP A 144 -4.17 18.65 -2.24
CA ASP A 144 -4.91 17.92 -1.20
C ASP A 144 -6.00 17.10 -1.89
N ILE A 145 -5.86 15.77 -1.92
CA ILE A 145 -6.72 14.86 -2.69
C ILE A 145 -8.17 14.90 -2.16
N GLU A 146 -8.35 14.92 -0.85
CA GLU A 146 -9.67 14.99 -0.19
C GLU A 146 -10.38 16.32 -0.42
N LYS A 147 -9.63 17.44 -0.41
CA LYS A 147 -10.21 18.76 -0.65
C LYS A 147 -10.29 19.13 -2.12
N ALA A 148 -9.72 18.31 -2.99
CA ALA A 148 -9.59 18.55 -4.42
C ALA A 148 -9.02 19.95 -4.75
N LYS A 149 -7.98 20.35 -4.02
CA LYS A 149 -7.40 21.70 -4.08
C LYS A 149 -5.91 21.69 -4.25
#